data_AF-T0N9U8-F1
#
_entry.id   AF-T0N9U8-F1
#
_cell.length_a   1.000
_cell.length_b   1.000
_cell.length_c   1.000
_cell.angle_alpha   90.00
_cell.angle_beta   90.00
_cell.angle_gamma   90.00
#
_symmetry.space_group_name_H-M   'P 1'
#
loop_
_entity.id
_entity.type
_entity.pdbx_description
1 polymer ?
#
loop_
_entity_poly.entity_id
_entity_poly.type
_entity_poly.pdbx_seq_one_letter_code
_entity_poly.pdbx_strand_id
1 'polypeptide(L)' 'MGRSVPTARQVMEDLAGDLERMASIMPQSQAAIMHDLVMMGRKHSAEISYSGVDPYTGFLISIIIDLYSRIMEDGQ' A
#
# COMPACT_ATOMS: atom_id res chain seq x y z
N MET A 1 8.58 -12.78 -27.57
CA MET A 1 8.43 -11.45 -26.96
C MET A 1 8.72 -11.59 -25.47
N GLY A 2 9.80 -10.97 -24.99
CA GLY A 2 10.27 -11.16 -23.61
C GLY A 2 9.26 -10.57 -22.63
N ARG A 3 8.82 -11.37 -21.65
CA ARG A 3 8.02 -10.87 -20.52
C ARG A 3 8.91 -9.90 -19.74
N SER A 4 8.58 -8.61 -19.76
CA SER A 4 9.21 -7.63 -18.90
C SER A 4 8.93 -7.99 -17.45
N VAL A 5 9.97 -8.11 -16.62
CA VAL A 5 9.82 -8.26 -15.18
C VAL A 5 9.16 -6.97 -14.64
N PRO A 6 8.03 -7.05 -13.94
CA PRO A 6 7.36 -5.88 -13.39
C PRO A 6 8.24 -5.21 -12.34
N THR A 7 8.25 -3.87 -12.35
CA THR A 7 8.95 -3.06 -11.34
C THR A 7 8.23 -3.12 -9.99
N ALA A 8 8.92 -2.85 -8.89
CA ALA A 8 8.32 -2.80 -7.55
C ALA A 8 7.10 -1.86 -7.49
N ARG A 9 7.19 -0.70 -8.15
CA ARG A 9 6.07 0.21 -8.31
C ARG A 9 4.88 -0.43 -9.03
N GLN A 10 5.11 -1.15 -10.13
CA GLN A 10 4.02 -1.82 -10.85
C GLN A 10 3.36 -2.88 -9.98
N VAL A 11 4.15 -3.70 -9.27
CA VAL A 11 3.62 -4.71 -8.35
C VAL A 11 2.77 -4.08 -7.24
N MET A 12 3.20 -2.95 -6.68
CA MET A 12 2.44 -2.24 -5.65
C MET A 12 1.15 -1.60 -6.18
N GLU A 13 1.15 -1.09 -7.41
CA GLU A 13 -0.06 -0.55 -8.05
C GLU A 13 -1.06 -1.66 -8.39
N ASP A 14 -0.57 -2.82 -8.85
CA ASP A 14 -1.40 -4.01 -9.08
C ASP A 14 -2.03 -4.48 -7.76
N LEU A 15 -1.23 -4.55 -6.68
CA LEU A 15 -1.72 -4.86 -5.33
C LEU A 15 -2.77 -3.86 -4.85
N ALA A 16 -2.54 -2.56 -5.03
CA ALA A 16 -3.52 -1.53 -4.69
C ALA A 16 -4.84 -1.73 -5.47
N GLY A 17 -4.75 -2.04 -6.77
CA GLY A 17 -5.91 -2.34 -7.60
C GLY A 17 -6.68 -3.59 -7.15
N ASP A 18 -5.97 -4.64 -6.70
CA ASP A 18 -6.58 -5.84 -6.13
C ASP A 18 -7.34 -5.52 -4.82
N LEU A 19 -6.74 -4.71 -3.96
CA LEU A 19 -7.34 -4.29 -2.69
C LEU A 19 -8.55 -3.37 -2.88
N GLU A 20 -8.50 -2.47 -3.86
CA GLU A 20 -9.65 -1.61 -4.23
C GLU A 20 -10.82 -2.42 -4.81
N ARG A 21 -10.51 -3.43 -5.63
CA ARG A 21 -11.53 -4.39 -6.08
C ARG A 21 -12.16 -5.13 -4.92
N MET A 22 -11.36 -5.53 -3.94
CA MET A 22 -11.88 -6.13 -2.71
C MET A 22 -12.74 -5.14 -1.90
N ALA A 23 -12.35 -3.87 -1.82
CA ALA A 23 -13.14 -2.83 -1.14
C ALA A 23 -14.53 -2.64 -1.78
N SER A 24 -14.66 -2.83 -3.10
CA SER A 24 -15.94 -2.65 -3.81
C SER A 24 -17.06 -3.61 -3.38
N ILE A 25 -16.72 -4.74 -2.75
CA ILE A 25 -17.69 -5.73 -2.24
C ILE A 25 -17.84 -5.68 -0.71
N MET A 26 -17.16 -4.73 -0.05
CA MET A 26 -17.23 -4.54 1.40
C MET A 26 -18.36 -3.57 1.78
N PRO A 27 -18.84 -3.62 3.04
CA PRO A 27 -19.65 -2.54 3.59
C PRO A 27 -18.92 -1.19 3.44
N GLN A 28 -19.66 -0.12 3.16
CA GLN A 28 -19.09 1.20 2.87
C GLN A 28 -18.09 1.70 3.92
N SER A 29 -18.36 1.44 5.21
CA SER A 29 -17.45 1.81 6.30
C SER A 29 -16.11 1.07 6.25
N GLN A 30 -16.11 -0.20 5.86
CA GLN A 30 -14.89 -1.01 5.70
C GLN A 30 -14.17 -0.67 4.41
N ALA A 31 -14.91 -0.37 3.33
CA ALA A 31 -14.34 0.08 2.07
C ALA A 31 -13.56 1.39 2.23
N ALA A 32 -14.09 2.33 3.02
CA ALA A 32 -13.38 3.57 3.34
C ALA A 32 -12.06 3.31 4.09
N ILE A 33 -12.08 2.41 5.09
CA ILE A 33 -10.87 2.00 5.81
C ILE A 33 -9.85 1.35 4.86
N MET A 34 -10.31 0.46 3.98
CA MET A 34 -9.43 -0.18 2.99
C MET A 34 -8.79 0.83 2.04
N HIS A 35 -9.57 1.79 1.54
CA HIS A 35 -9.06 2.87 0.69
C HIS A 35 -7.95 3.67 1.40
N ASP A 36 -8.17 4.04 2.67
CA ASP A 36 -7.16 4.76 3.46
C ASP A 36 -5.88 3.94 3.62
N LEU A 37 -5.99 2.64 3.90
CA LEU A 37 -4.83 1.73 4.00
C LEU A 37 -4.08 1.63 2.65
N VAL A 38 -4.79 1.57 1.53
CA VAL A 38 -4.19 1.55 0.19
C VAL A 38 -3.41 2.84 -0.06
N MET A 39 -3.97 3.99 0.30
CA MET A 39 -3.30 5.28 0.17
C MET A 39 -2.03 5.37 1.03
N MET A 40 -2.07 4.84 2.26
CA MET A 40 -0.88 4.73 3.12
C MET A 40 0.19 3.82 2.50
N GLY A 41 -0.19 2.65 2.00
CA GLY A 41 0.73 1.68 1.38
C GLY A 41 1.47 2.22 0.15
N ARG A 42 0.79 3.05 -0.65
CA ARG A 42 1.35 3.65 -1.88
C ARG A 42 2.31 4.82 -1.62
N LYS A 43 2.23 5.45 -0.45
CA LYS A 43 2.97 6.68 -0.11
C LYS A 43 4.47 6.53 -0.23
N HIS A 44 5.04 5.39 0.19
CA HIS A 44 6.49 5.12 0.14
C HIS A 44 6.93 4.17 -0.99
N SER A 45 6.13 4.07 -2.05
CA SER A 45 6.41 3.16 -3.18
C SER A 45 7.75 3.45 -3.88
N ALA A 46 8.22 4.69 -3.85
CA ALA A 46 9.51 5.07 -4.39
C ALA A 46 10.65 4.50 -3.53
N GLU A 47 10.59 4.71 -2.22
CA GLU A 47 11.59 4.26 -1.24
C GLU A 47 11.72 2.72 -1.23
N ILE A 48 10.60 2.01 -1.34
CA ILE A 48 10.56 0.54 -1.45
C ILE A 48 11.24 0.08 -2.74
N SER A 49 11.04 0.80 -3.84
CA SER A 49 11.66 0.46 -5.13
C SER A 49 13.19 0.57 -5.09
N TYR A 50 13.76 1.42 -4.22
CA TYR A 50 15.22 1.60 -4.09
C TYR A 50 15.85 0.72 -3.01
N SER A 51 15.08 0.19 -2.05
CA SER A 51 15.62 -0.55 -0.91
C SER A 51 15.89 -2.04 -1.19
N GLY A 52 15.43 -2.55 -2.34
CA GLY A 52 15.51 -3.99 -2.67
C GLY A 52 14.60 -4.88 -1.81
N VAL A 53 13.73 -4.27 -1.00
CA VAL A 53 12.70 -4.97 -0.22
C VAL A 53 11.64 -5.49 -1.18
N ASP A 54 11.11 -6.68 -0.87
CA ASP A 54 9.96 -7.23 -1.58
C ASP A 54 8.78 -6.23 -1.60
N PRO A 55 8.15 -5.96 -2.76
CA PRO A 55 7.10 -4.93 -2.87
C PRO A 55 5.90 -5.13 -1.94
N TYR A 56 5.49 -6.38 -1.68
CA TYR A 56 4.37 -6.66 -0.76
C TYR A 56 4.75 -6.33 0.68
N THR A 57 5.96 -6.74 1.09
CA THR A 57 6.52 -6.45 2.40
C THR A 57 6.68 -4.94 2.59
N GLY A 58 7.19 -4.24 1.58
CA GLY A 58 7.31 -2.79 1.58
C GLY A 58 5.95 -2.10 1.74
N PHE A 59 4.93 -2.54 1.00
CA PHE A 59 3.58 -1.98 1.09
C PHE A 59 3.01 -2.08 2.52
N LEU A 60 3.21 -3.21 3.19
CA LEU A 60 2.79 -3.39 4.59
C LEU A 60 3.59 -2.50 5.55
N ILE A 61 4.90 -2.40 5.35
CA ILE A 61 5.75 -1.53 6.18
C ILE A 61 5.31 -0.06 6.04
N SER A 62 4.99 0.40 4.83
CA SER A 62 4.44 1.75 4.62
C SER A 62 3.19 2.01 5.44
N ILE A 63 2.25 1.05 5.44
CA ILE A 63 1.01 1.16 6.22
C ILE A 63 1.34 1.28 7.71
N ILE A 64 2.23 0.41 8.21
CA ILE A 64 2.62 0.40 9.63
C ILE A 64 3.28 1.73 10.02
N ILE A 65 4.16 2.28 9.19
CA ILE A 65 4.82 3.56 9.43
C ILE A 65 3.78 4.68 9.52
N ASP A 66 2.87 4.79 8.55
CA ASP A 66 1.88 5.88 8.53
C ASP A 66 0.88 5.76 9.69
N LEU A 67 0.46 4.54 10.04
CA LEU A 67 -0.38 4.29 11.22
C LEU A 67 0.33 4.69 12.51
N TYR A 68 1.60 4.30 12.67
CA TYR A 68 2.36 4.63 13.87
C TYR A 68 2.59 6.14 13.99
N SER A 69 2.88 6.83 12.88
CA SER A 69 3.00 8.30 12.84
C SER A 69 1.73 8.99 13.33
N ARG A 70 0.55 8.56 12.85
CA ARG A 70 -0.73 9.14 13.28
C ARG A 70 -1.01 8.92 14.77
N ILE A 71 -0.73 7.72 15.28
CA ILE A 71 -0.89 7.42 16.72
C ILE A 71 0.00 8.33 17.57
N MET A 72 1.23 8.59 17.11
CA MET A 72 2.18 9.44 17.83
C MET A 72 1.83 10.93 17.75
N GLU A 73 1.22 11.37 16.65
CA GLU A 73 0.72 12.74 16.47
C GLU A 73 -0.55 13.01 17.28
N ASP A 74 -1.50 12.07 17.31
CA ASP A 74 -2.74 12.16 18.10
C ASP A 74 -2.51 12.03 19.62
N GLY A 75 -1.33 11.54 20.03
CA GLY A 75 -0.91 11.42 21.42
C GLY A 75 -0.23 12.67 22.01
N GLN A 76 -0.04 13.73 21.21
CA GLN A 76 0.47 15.05 21.65
C GLN A 76 -0.63 16.09 21.76
#